data_AF-A0AAW9KIS2-F1
#
_entry.id   AF-A0AAW9KIS2-F1
#
_cell.length_a   1.000
_cell.length_b   1.000
_cell.length_c   1.000
_cell.angle_alpha   90.00
_cell.angle_beta   90.00
_cell.angle_gamma   90.00
#
_symmetry.space_group_name_H-M   'P 1'
#
loop_
_entity.id
_entity.type
_entity.pdbx_description
1 polymer ?
#
loop_
_entity_poly.entity_id
_entity_poly.type
_entity_poly.pdbx_seq_one_letter_code
_entity_poly.pdbx_strand_id
1 'polypeptide(L)'
;RQIFIRDSLQTDNNISKKYVNVLYVSGEESEEQIKIRGDRLGANAEQLYILSETNLDLIEAYINELKPVFVIIDSIQTVYKESVTSAPGSVSQVKECSNAIMRIGKNQNIPLFIVAHVTKQGELAGPRVLEHMVDTVLYFEGERTEEFRVLRTMKNRFGTTSEIGVF
;
A
#
# COMPACT_ATOMS: atom_id res chain seq x y z
N ARG A 1 3.88 7.24 -13.42
CA ARG A 1 2.79 6.53 -12.70
C ARG A 1 3.21 5.16 -12.19
N GLN A 2 4.31 4.56 -12.68
CA GLN A 2 4.88 3.28 -12.18
C GLN A 2 5.98 3.42 -11.10
N ILE A 3 6.13 4.60 -10.46
CA ILE A 3 7.25 4.86 -9.55
C ILE A 3 6.95 4.32 -8.13
N PHE A 4 5.73 4.53 -7.61
CA PHE A 4 5.34 4.08 -6.26
C PHE A 4 5.40 2.55 -6.07
N ILE A 5 5.03 1.80 -7.10
CA ILE A 5 5.01 0.34 -7.08
C ILE A 5 6.44 -0.23 -6.99
N ARG A 6 7.45 0.49 -7.50
CA ARG A 6 8.86 0.07 -7.45
C ARG A 6 9.41 0.07 -6.02
N ASP A 7 9.04 1.08 -5.23
CA ASP A 7 9.60 1.30 -3.89
C ASP A 7 8.86 0.49 -2.81
N SER A 8 7.56 0.21 -3.01
CA SER A 8 6.77 -0.67 -2.14
C SER A 8 7.34 -2.09 -2.12
N LEU A 9 7.66 -2.66 -3.29
CA LEU A 9 8.24 -4.00 -3.39
C LEU A 9 9.65 -4.12 -2.79
N GLN A 10 10.49 -3.08 -2.93
CA GLN A 10 11.81 -3.05 -2.29
C GLN A 10 11.69 -2.95 -0.76
N THR A 11 10.72 -2.20 -0.27
CA THR A 11 10.41 -2.11 1.17
C THR A 11 10.02 -3.48 1.71
N ASP A 12 9.10 -4.18 1.03
CA ASP A 12 8.68 -5.52 1.43
C ASP A 12 9.79 -6.55 1.40
N ASN A 13 10.66 -6.52 0.40
CA ASN A 13 11.83 -7.38 0.38
C ASN A 13 12.76 -7.13 1.58
N ASN A 14 12.96 -5.87 1.95
CA ASN A 14 13.82 -5.53 3.09
C ASN A 14 13.17 -5.90 4.43
N ILE A 15 11.86 -5.72 4.55
CA ILE A 15 11.09 -6.15 5.73
C ILE A 15 11.12 -7.67 5.82
N SER A 16 10.81 -8.38 4.74
CA SER A 16 10.76 -9.86 4.71
C SER A 16 12.11 -10.53 5.02
N LYS A 17 13.23 -9.89 4.65
CA LYS A 17 14.57 -10.34 5.06
C LYS A 17 14.81 -10.25 6.57
N LYS A 18 14.09 -9.37 7.28
CA LYS A 18 14.21 -9.14 8.72
C LYS A 18 13.07 -9.76 9.54
N TYR A 19 11.89 -9.88 8.93
CA TYR A 19 10.65 -10.33 9.53
C TYR A 19 10.00 -11.35 8.59
N VAL A 20 9.69 -12.52 9.13
CA VAL A 20 9.13 -13.62 8.34
C VAL A 20 7.66 -13.35 7.97
N ASN A 21 7.20 -13.76 6.79
CA ASN A 21 5.78 -13.78 6.37
C ASN A 21 5.17 -12.40 6.05
N VAL A 22 5.57 -11.80 4.94
CA VAL A 22 5.05 -10.51 4.43
C VAL A 22 4.10 -10.75 3.27
N LEU A 23 2.96 -10.05 3.22
CA LEU A 23 1.97 -10.14 2.14
C LEU A 23 1.90 -8.84 1.34
N TYR A 24 2.23 -8.92 0.05
CA TYR A 24 2.02 -7.86 -0.91
C TYR A 24 0.75 -8.13 -1.73
N VAL A 25 -0.26 -7.28 -1.56
CA VAL A 25 -1.51 -7.35 -2.30
C VAL A 25 -1.48 -6.34 -3.43
N SER A 26 -1.70 -6.79 -4.67
CA SER A 26 -1.88 -5.90 -5.81
C SER A 26 -3.23 -6.07 -6.47
N GLY A 27 -3.83 -4.95 -6.84
CA GLY A 27 -4.99 -4.93 -7.75
C GLY A 27 -4.66 -4.38 -9.15
N GLU A 28 -3.42 -3.94 -9.39
CA GLU A 28 -3.01 -3.33 -10.66
C GLU A 28 -2.15 -4.27 -11.53
N GLU A 29 -1.32 -5.11 -10.90
CA GLU A 29 -0.37 -5.99 -11.60
C GLU A 29 -0.68 -7.47 -11.31
N SER A 30 -0.45 -8.34 -12.30
CA SER A 30 -0.52 -9.79 -12.09
C SER A 30 0.68 -10.30 -11.29
N GLU A 31 0.54 -11.49 -10.71
CA GLU A 31 1.62 -12.16 -9.96
C GLU A 31 2.89 -12.33 -10.82
N GLU A 32 2.77 -12.68 -12.09
CA GLU A 32 3.92 -12.81 -13.00
C GLU A 32 4.61 -11.46 -13.24
N GLN A 33 3.83 -10.38 -13.40
CA GLN A 33 4.39 -9.04 -13.60
C GLN A 33 5.17 -8.58 -12.37
N ILE A 34 4.62 -8.83 -11.18
CA ILE A 34 5.27 -8.51 -9.89
C ILE A 34 6.53 -9.37 -9.73
N LYS A 35 6.49 -10.67 -10.06
CA LYS A 35 7.64 -11.56 -9.97
C LYS A 35 8.80 -11.12 -10.86
N ILE A 36 8.55 -10.86 -12.15
CA ILE A 36 9.58 -10.36 -13.08
C ILE A 36 10.19 -9.05 -12.56
N ARG A 37 9.35 -8.17 -12.00
CA ARG A 37 9.80 -6.90 -11.41
C ARG A 37 10.64 -7.13 -10.15
N GLY A 38 10.24 -8.10 -9.31
CA GLY A 38 10.96 -8.51 -8.12
C GLY A 38 12.35 -9.03 -8.45
N ASP A 39 12.46 -9.93 -9.42
CA ASP A 39 13.74 -10.49 -9.88
C ASP A 39 14.70 -9.37 -10.32
N ARG A 40 14.20 -8.37 -11.07
CA ARG A 40 15.00 -7.22 -11.52
C ARG A 40 15.45 -6.32 -10.36
N LEU A 41 14.68 -6.24 -9.28
CA LEU A 41 14.97 -5.42 -8.11
C LEU A 41 15.73 -6.19 -7.01
N GLY A 42 16.01 -7.48 -7.21
CA GLY A 42 16.58 -8.36 -6.18
C GLY A 42 15.62 -8.61 -5.01
N ALA A 43 14.31 -8.56 -5.29
CA ALA A 43 13.24 -8.83 -4.34
C ALA A 43 12.83 -10.31 -4.34
N ASN A 44 13.70 -11.15 -3.78
CA ASN A 44 13.62 -12.61 -3.86
C ASN A 44 13.49 -13.23 -2.46
N ALA A 45 12.91 -12.51 -1.50
CA ALA A 45 12.74 -13.05 -0.16
C ALA A 45 11.79 -14.25 -0.17
N GLU A 46 12.21 -15.36 0.43
CA GLU A 46 11.46 -16.63 0.44
C GLU A 46 10.09 -16.51 1.13
N GLN A 47 9.89 -15.47 1.94
CA GLN A 47 8.67 -15.26 2.72
C GLN A 47 7.95 -13.97 2.35
N LEU A 48 8.12 -13.54 1.10
CA LEU A 48 7.29 -12.53 0.47
C LEU A 48 6.19 -13.23 -0.35
N TYR A 49 4.96 -13.13 0.13
CA TYR A 49 3.78 -13.63 -0.55
C TYR A 49 3.18 -12.52 -1.41
N ILE A 50 2.80 -12.85 -2.64
CA ILE A 50 2.17 -11.93 -3.58
C ILE A 50 0.75 -12.42 -3.81
N LEU A 51 -0.22 -11.52 -3.70
CA LEU A 51 -1.63 -11.79 -3.97
C LEU A 51 -2.16 -10.77 -4.98
N SER A 52 -2.59 -11.24 -6.15
CA SER A 52 -3.26 -10.41 -7.14
C SER A 52 -4.79 -10.45 -6.93
N GLU A 53 -5.30 -9.61 -6.02
CA GLU A 53 -6.72 -9.58 -5.65
C GLU A 53 -7.21 -8.14 -5.42
N THR A 54 -8.49 -7.89 -5.74
CA THR A 54 -9.16 -6.58 -5.62
C THR A 54 -10.35 -6.61 -4.66
N ASN A 55 -10.92 -7.78 -4.37
CA ASN A 55 -12.02 -7.92 -3.41
C ASN A 55 -11.50 -7.95 -1.97
N LEU A 56 -11.87 -6.94 -1.18
CA LEU A 56 -11.39 -6.80 0.20
C LEU A 56 -11.81 -7.95 1.11
N ASP A 57 -12.97 -8.55 0.88
CA ASP A 57 -13.44 -9.67 1.72
C ASP A 57 -12.58 -10.92 1.49
N LEU A 58 -12.11 -11.13 0.25
CA LEU A 58 -11.14 -12.19 -0.07
C LEU A 58 -9.75 -11.87 0.47
N ILE A 59 -9.29 -10.62 0.35
CA ILE A 59 -8.02 -10.17 0.93
C ILE A 59 -8.01 -10.42 2.45
N GLU A 60 -9.09 -10.09 3.15
CA GLU A 60 -9.23 -10.36 4.59
C GLU A 60 -9.15 -11.86 4.90
N ALA A 61 -9.79 -12.71 4.08
CA ALA A 61 -9.71 -14.16 4.23
C ALA A 61 -8.26 -14.67 4.09
N TYR A 62 -7.51 -14.21 3.09
CA TYR A 62 -6.11 -14.55 2.92
C TYR A 62 -5.24 -14.06 4.09
N ILE A 63 -5.47 -12.84 4.60
CA ILE A 63 -4.75 -12.34 5.78
C ILE A 63 -5.02 -13.23 7.00
N ASN A 64 -6.26 -13.67 7.21
CA ASN A 64 -6.63 -14.56 8.31
C ASN A 64 -5.97 -15.94 8.22
N GLU A 65 -5.84 -16.48 7.01
CA GLU A 65 -5.22 -17.78 6.76
C GLU A 65 -3.69 -17.70 6.88
N LEU A 66 -3.07 -16.77 6.16
CA LEU A 66 -1.62 -16.61 6.07
C LEU A 66 -1.01 -16.07 7.37
N LYS A 67 -1.77 -15.27 8.13
CA LYS A 67 -1.30 -14.56 9.34
C LYS A 67 0.01 -13.81 9.11
N PRO A 68 0.06 -12.90 8.12
CA PRO A 68 1.28 -12.16 7.81
C PRO A 68 1.67 -11.23 8.95
N VAL A 69 2.97 -10.98 9.11
CA VAL A 69 3.48 -10.01 10.10
C VAL A 69 3.47 -8.58 9.55
N PHE A 70 3.28 -8.42 8.25
CA PHE A 70 3.21 -7.14 7.56
C PHE A 70 2.41 -7.27 6.26
N VAL A 71 1.62 -6.25 5.92
CA VAL A 71 0.82 -6.25 4.69
C VAL A 71 1.00 -4.94 3.92
N ILE A 72 1.20 -5.03 2.61
CA ILE A 72 1.09 -3.92 1.66
C ILE A 72 -0.16 -4.10 0.80
N ILE A 73 -0.88 -3.00 0.56
CA ILE A 73 -1.97 -2.93 -0.40
C ILE A 73 -1.61 -1.89 -1.47
N ASP A 74 -1.36 -2.35 -2.70
CA ASP A 74 -0.99 -1.55 -3.86
C ASP A 74 -1.96 -1.75 -5.05
N SER A 75 -2.99 -0.92 -5.20
CA SER A 75 -3.29 0.32 -4.47
C SER A 75 -4.72 0.34 -3.94
N ILE A 76 -5.01 1.23 -3.00
CA ILE A 76 -6.35 1.34 -2.42
C ILE A 76 -7.44 1.67 -3.44
N GLN A 77 -7.06 2.31 -4.55
CA GLN A 77 -8.00 2.67 -5.61
C GLN A 77 -8.56 1.45 -6.36
N THR A 78 -7.82 0.34 -6.39
CA THR A 78 -8.27 -0.89 -7.06
C THR A 78 -9.08 -1.81 -6.16
N VAL A 79 -8.98 -1.64 -4.85
CA VAL A 79 -9.69 -2.47 -3.88
C VAL A 79 -11.15 -2.05 -3.78
N TYR A 80 -12.04 -3.03 -3.65
CA TYR A 80 -13.47 -2.79 -3.47
C TYR A 80 -14.06 -3.73 -2.42
N LYS A 81 -15.19 -3.31 -1.85
CA LYS A 81 -16.04 -4.13 -0.99
C LYS A 81 -17.41 -4.29 -1.63
N GLU A 82 -17.90 -5.53 -1.74
CA GLU A 82 -19.20 -5.84 -2.39
C GLU A 82 -20.39 -5.18 -1.69
N SER A 83 -20.31 -5.04 -0.36
CA SER A 83 -21.36 -4.41 0.44
C SER A 83 -21.55 -2.91 0.17
N VAL A 84 -20.65 -2.28 -0.59
CA VAL A 84 -20.69 -0.84 -0.89
C VAL A 84 -21.14 -0.65 -2.34
N THR A 85 -22.34 -0.10 -2.53
CA THR A 85 -22.94 0.16 -3.84
C THR A 85 -22.33 1.40 -4.52
N SER A 86 -21.05 1.33 -4.84
CA SER A 86 -20.33 2.35 -5.61
C SER A 86 -19.13 1.73 -6.34
N ALA A 87 -18.70 2.37 -7.44
CA ALA A 87 -17.60 1.85 -8.25
C ALA A 87 -16.27 1.84 -7.47
N PRO A 88 -15.38 0.85 -7.71
CA PRO A 88 -14.01 0.86 -7.21
C PRO A 88 -13.29 2.18 -7.53
N GLY A 89 -12.47 2.65 -6.59
CA GLY A 89 -11.78 3.94 -6.70
C GLY A 89 -12.64 5.18 -6.45
N SER A 90 -13.96 5.04 -6.27
CA SER A 90 -14.80 6.14 -5.78
C SER A 90 -14.43 6.53 -4.34
N VAL A 91 -14.74 7.76 -3.94
CA VAL A 91 -14.46 8.26 -2.57
C VAL A 91 -15.13 7.37 -1.51
N SER A 92 -16.33 6.87 -1.80
CA SER A 92 -17.07 5.98 -0.90
C SER A 92 -16.36 4.62 -0.75
N GLN A 93 -16.01 3.94 -1.86
CA GLN A 93 -15.25 2.68 -1.80
C GLN A 93 -13.92 2.85 -1.06
N VAL A 94 -13.14 3.89 -1.39
CA VAL A 94 -11.81 4.11 -0.80
C VAL A 94 -11.89 4.35 0.70
N LYS A 95 -12.89 5.12 1.18
CA LYS A 95 -13.11 5.34 2.62
C LYS A 95 -13.48 4.04 3.33
N GLU A 96 -14.45 3.31 2.82
CA GLU A 96 -14.93 2.08 3.47
C GLU A 96 -13.88 0.98 3.46
N CYS A 97 -13.18 0.79 2.33
CA CYS A 97 -12.08 -0.16 2.26
C CYS A 97 -10.97 0.20 3.26
N SER A 98 -10.59 1.48 3.33
CA SER A 98 -9.56 1.92 4.28
C SER A 98 -9.98 1.71 5.74
N ASN A 99 -11.24 1.99 6.09
CA ASN A 99 -11.77 1.70 7.42
C ASN A 99 -11.68 0.21 7.78
N ALA A 100 -12.08 -0.65 6.85
CA ALA A 100 -12.00 -2.09 7.04
C ALA A 100 -10.55 -2.57 7.17
N ILE A 101 -9.63 -2.10 6.32
CA ILE A 101 -8.20 -2.40 6.37
C ILE A 101 -7.59 -1.98 7.72
N MET A 102 -7.89 -0.77 8.21
CA MET A 102 -7.43 -0.33 9.53
C MET A 102 -7.97 -1.20 10.67
N ARG A 103 -9.23 -1.65 10.57
CA ARG A 103 -9.82 -2.57 11.54
C ARG A 103 -9.11 -3.93 11.53
N ILE A 104 -8.78 -4.46 10.35
CA ILE A 104 -8.00 -5.68 10.19
C ILE A 104 -6.65 -5.53 10.92
N GLY A 105 -5.91 -4.44 10.64
CA GLY A 105 -4.62 -4.19 11.27
C GLY A 105 -4.68 -4.07 12.79
N LYS A 106 -5.65 -3.33 13.31
CA LYS A 106 -5.83 -3.18 14.76
C LYS A 106 -6.22 -4.49 15.45
N ASN A 107 -7.15 -5.25 14.86
CA ASN A 107 -7.65 -6.48 15.47
C ASN A 107 -6.59 -7.58 15.48
N GLN A 108 -5.77 -7.64 14.43
CA GLN A 108 -4.75 -8.68 14.29
C GLN A 108 -3.36 -8.22 14.76
N ASN A 109 -3.23 -6.96 15.17
CA ASN A 109 -1.97 -6.32 15.53
C ASN A 109 -0.90 -6.42 14.42
N ILE A 110 -1.34 -6.21 13.17
CA ILE A 110 -0.51 -6.24 11.97
C ILE A 110 -0.28 -4.80 11.51
N PRO A 111 0.96 -4.36 11.28
CA PRO A 111 1.22 -3.10 10.58
C PRO A 111 0.85 -3.23 9.08
N LEU A 112 0.13 -2.25 8.54
CA LEU A 112 -0.25 -2.21 7.13
C LEU A 112 0.22 -0.93 6.45
N PHE A 113 0.69 -1.08 5.22
CA PHE A 113 0.93 0.03 4.29
C PHE A 113 -0.14 0.03 3.20
N ILE A 114 -0.66 1.23 2.94
CA ILE A 114 -1.65 1.46 1.90
C ILE A 114 -1.03 2.42 0.89
N VAL A 115 -0.88 1.98 -0.35
CA VAL A 115 -0.45 2.83 -1.46
C VAL A 115 -1.67 3.53 -2.03
N ALA A 116 -1.55 4.84 -2.20
CA ALA A 116 -2.60 5.67 -2.79
C ALA A 116 -2.00 6.60 -3.85
N HIS A 117 -2.48 6.47 -5.09
CA HIS A 117 -2.06 7.32 -6.19
C HIS A 117 -2.76 8.69 -6.21
N VAL A 118 -1.99 9.76 -6.44
CA VAL A 118 -2.54 11.10 -6.69
C VAL A 118 -3.01 11.20 -8.16
N THR A 119 -4.28 11.51 -8.36
CA THR A 119 -4.86 11.71 -9.71
C THR A 119 -4.68 13.15 -10.19
N LYS A 120 -4.61 13.36 -11.52
CA LYS A 120 -4.25 14.65 -12.17
C LYS A 120 -5.23 15.80 -11.88
N GLN A 121 -6.42 15.51 -11.37
CA GLN A 121 -7.46 16.50 -11.10
C GLN A 121 -7.65 16.77 -9.60
N GLY A 122 -6.93 16.08 -8.70
CA GLY A 122 -7.11 16.24 -7.24
C GLY A 122 -8.47 15.79 -6.69
N GLU A 123 -9.42 15.40 -7.55
CA GLU A 123 -10.82 15.14 -7.17
C GLU A 123 -11.18 13.67 -6.91
N LEU A 124 -10.42 12.71 -7.44
CA LEU A 124 -10.73 11.29 -7.22
C LEU A 124 -10.04 10.78 -5.96
N ALA A 125 -10.82 10.66 -4.89
CA ALA A 125 -10.54 9.85 -3.69
C ALA A 125 -9.05 9.81 -3.30
N GLY A 126 -8.42 10.99 -3.30
CA GLY A 126 -6.98 11.09 -3.18
C GLY A 126 -6.50 10.72 -1.77
N PRO A 127 -5.17 10.68 -1.55
CA PRO A 127 -4.56 10.42 -0.24
C PRO A 127 -5.15 11.28 0.88
N ARG A 128 -5.56 12.52 0.55
CA ARG A 128 -6.24 13.46 1.46
C ARG A 128 -7.46 12.90 2.16
N VAL A 129 -8.22 12.04 1.48
CA VAL A 129 -9.39 11.40 2.08
C VAL A 129 -8.99 10.46 3.23
N LEU A 130 -7.79 9.89 3.15
CA LEU A 130 -7.27 8.91 4.10
C LEU A 130 -6.43 9.53 5.22
N GLU A 131 -5.90 10.74 5.01
CA GLU A 131 -4.94 11.39 5.93
C GLU A 131 -5.41 11.47 7.38
N HIS A 132 -6.69 11.77 7.58
CA HIS A 132 -7.25 11.85 8.93
C HIS A 132 -7.50 10.46 9.54
N MET A 133 -7.65 9.44 8.71
CA MET A 133 -8.01 8.08 9.09
C MET A 133 -6.79 7.26 9.54
N VAL A 134 -5.65 7.42 8.86
CA VAL A 134 -4.44 6.61 9.09
C VAL A 134 -3.53 7.18 10.19
N ASP A 135 -2.62 6.36 10.74
CA ASP A 135 -1.71 6.81 11.80
C ASP A 135 -0.47 7.57 11.28
N THR A 136 0.01 7.22 10.07
CA THR A 136 1.16 7.86 9.42
C THR A 136 0.82 8.15 7.96
N VAL A 137 1.25 9.31 7.46
CA VAL A 137 1.08 9.73 6.07
C VAL A 137 2.44 10.13 5.52
N LEU A 138 2.86 9.46 4.46
CA LEU A 138 4.08 9.75 3.72
C LEU A 138 3.72 10.15 2.29
N TYR A 139 4.31 11.23 1.81
CA TYR A 139 4.21 11.66 0.43
C TYR A 139 5.53 11.39 -0.27
N PHE A 140 5.48 10.73 -1.43
CA PHE A 140 6.64 10.55 -2.28
C PHE A 140 6.49 11.43 -3.51
N GLU A 141 7.30 12.48 -3.55
CA GLU A 141 7.20 13.59 -4.50
C GLU A 141 8.49 13.72 -5.31
N GLY A 142 8.38 14.29 -6.50
CA GLY A 142 9.52 14.57 -7.35
C GLY A 142 9.13 15.47 -8.49
N GLU A 143 9.93 16.51 -8.73
CA GLU A 143 9.77 17.34 -9.91
C GLU A 143 10.29 16.62 -11.15
N ARG A 144 9.73 16.96 -12.32
CA ARG A 144 10.17 16.37 -13.60
C ARG A 144 11.60 16.72 -13.95
N THR A 145 12.08 17.86 -13.47
CA THR A 145 13.41 18.43 -13.74
C THR A 145 14.47 17.95 -12.77
N GLU A 146 14.06 17.37 -11.64
CA GLU A 146 14.99 16.89 -10.63
C GLU A 146 15.18 15.38 -10.74
N GLU A 147 16.45 14.96 -10.63
CA GLU A 147 16.85 13.55 -10.70
C GLU A 147 16.51 12.78 -9.42
N PHE A 148 16.30 13.48 -8.30
CA PHE A 148 15.97 12.88 -7.02
C PHE A 148 14.46 12.86 -6.74
N ARG A 149 14.07 12.02 -5.78
CA ARG A 149 12.72 11.94 -5.21
C ARG A 149 12.79 12.20 -3.71
N VAL A 150 11.77 12.85 -3.18
CA VAL A 150 11.67 13.18 -1.76
C VAL A 150 10.49 12.43 -1.15
N LEU A 151 10.78 11.64 -0.12
CA LEU A 151 9.79 11.09 0.79
C LEU A 151 9.61 12.05 1.97
N ARG A 152 8.43 12.66 2.09
CA ARG A 152 8.08 13.63 3.12
C ARG A 152 7.04 13.08 4.07
N THR A 153 7.27 13.26 5.37
CA THR A 153 6.31 12.88 6.40
C THR A 153 5.28 14.00 6.62
N MET A 154 4.01 13.73 6.36
CA MET A 154 2.92 14.70 6.57
C MET A 154 2.19 14.50 7.90
N LYS A 155 2.13 13.25 8.36
CA LYS A 155 1.56 12.85 9.64
C LYS A 155 2.36 11.69 10.18
N ASN A 156 2.69 11.72 11.47
CA ASN A 156 3.35 10.62 12.14
C ASN A 156 2.88 10.59 13.60
N ARG A 157 2.10 9.58 13.96
CA ARG A 157 1.67 9.39 15.37
C ARG A 157 2.74 8.73 16.24
N PHE A 158 3.84 8.28 15.64
CA PHE A 158 4.91 7.53 16.29
C PHE A 158 6.25 8.29 16.31
N GLY A 159 6.30 9.52 15.81
CA GLY A 159 7.54 10.28 15.67
C GLY A 159 7.32 11.69 15.12
N THR A 160 8.41 12.32 14.66
CA THR A 160 8.36 13.67 14.09
C THR A 160 7.83 13.67 12.66
N THR A 161 7.30 14.82 12.23
CA THR A 161 6.95 15.10 10.82
C THR A 161 8.05 15.84 10.08
N SER A 162 9.14 16.24 10.76
CA SER A 162 10.24 16.99 10.14
C SER A 162 11.23 16.13 9.35
N GLU A 163 11.06 14.81 9.36
CA GLU A 163 11.92 13.86 8.64
C GLU A 163 11.63 13.87 7.13
N ILE A 164 12.72 13.85 6.35
CA ILE A 164 12.71 13.70 4.90
C ILE A 164 13.68 12.59 4.48
N GLY A 165 13.29 11.79 3.49
CA GLY A 165 14.17 10.86 2.78
C GLY A 165 14.41 11.37 1.36
N VAL A 166 15.65 11.37 0.90
CA VAL A 166 16.02 11.74 -0.47
C VAL A 166 16.59 10.50 -1.16
N PHE A 167 16.05 10.17 -2.33
CA PHE A 167 16.35 8.96 -3.11
C PHE A 167 16.75 9.31 -4.54
#